data_AF-A0A0E3QH69-F1
#
_entry.id   AF-A0A0E3QH69-F1
#
_cell.length_a   1.000
_cell.length_b   1.000
_cell.length_c   1.000
_cell.angle_alpha   90.00
_cell.angle_beta   90.00
_cell.angle_gamma   90.00
#
_symmetry.space_group_name_H-M   'P 1'
#
loop_
_entity.id
_entity.type
_entity.pdbx_description
1 polymer ?
#
loop_
_entity_poly.entity_id
_entity_poly.type
_entity_poly.pdbx_seq_one_letter_code
_entity_poly.pdbx_strand_id
1 'polypeptide(L)'
;MPVVCLADEYREIQASEILNQIEKGEDVNLTNCRIIGELNLNEIKLENIPNPKYNESLKSGYYYSEGYLESHGVNIKIIKSNIVIRNSIFENNLDFSNCLFTKSFSFAKVNCSSTANFRNTTFGDSAVFFGMYFW
;
A
#
# COMPACT_ATOMS: atom_id res chain seq x y z
N MET A 1 -4.21 -20.48 38.89
CA MET A 1 -3.13 -19.63 38.36
C MET A 1 -3.75 -18.70 37.34
N PRO A 2 -3.65 -17.38 37.47
CA PRO A 2 -4.19 -16.50 36.45
C PRO A 2 -3.32 -16.63 35.20
N VAL A 3 -3.96 -16.84 34.05
CA VAL A 3 -3.32 -16.75 32.74
C VAL A 3 -3.05 -15.25 32.54
N VAL A 4 -1.80 -14.83 32.70
CA VAL A 4 -1.37 -13.52 32.23
C VAL A 4 -1.32 -13.63 30.72
N CYS A 5 -2.41 -13.23 30.06
CA CYS A 5 -2.36 -12.91 28.65
C CYS A 5 -1.48 -11.66 28.52
N LEU A 6 -0.21 -11.85 28.15
CA LEU A 6 0.58 -10.77 27.57
C LEU A 6 -0.12 -10.42 26.27
N ALA A 7 -0.90 -9.34 26.26
CA ALA A 7 -1.22 -8.70 25.00
C ALA A 7 0.12 -8.31 24.39
N ASP A 8 0.44 -8.83 23.20
CA ASP A 8 1.64 -8.39 22.48
C ASP A 8 1.50 -6.88 22.29
N GLU A 9 2.28 -6.09 23.04
CA GLU A 9 2.25 -4.63 22.94
C GLU A 9 2.86 -4.25 21.59
N TYR A 10 1.98 -3.96 20.64
CA TYR A 10 2.38 -3.42 19.35
C TYR A 10 3.00 -2.04 19.54
N ARG A 11 4.12 -1.79 18.85
CA ARG A 11 4.65 -0.43 18.73
C ARG A 11 3.72 0.41 17.87
N GLU A 12 3.17 1.49 18.42
CA GLU A 12 2.35 2.42 17.65
C GLU A 12 3.20 3.24 16.68
N ILE A 13 2.74 3.34 15.44
CA ILE A 13 3.38 4.13 14.38
C ILE A 13 2.31 4.89 13.63
N GLN A 14 2.55 6.17 13.36
CA GLN A 14 1.65 6.95 12.52
C GLN A 14 1.87 6.60 11.05
N ALA A 15 0.79 6.39 10.29
CA ALA A 15 0.87 6.14 8.85
C ALA A 15 1.63 7.26 8.11
N SER A 16 1.53 8.50 8.59
CA SER A 16 2.27 9.66 8.08
C SER A 16 3.80 9.51 8.15
N GLU A 17 4.33 8.77 9.14
CA GLU A 17 5.77 8.46 9.21
C GLU A 17 6.19 7.52 8.08
N ILE A 18 5.35 6.54 7.76
CA ILE A 18 5.56 5.61 6.65
C ILE A 18 5.50 6.36 5.32
N LEU A 19 4.49 7.22 5.16
CA LEU A 19 4.35 8.07 3.97
C LEU A 19 5.58 8.96 3.75
N ASN A 20 6.12 9.56 4.82
CA ASN A 20 7.33 10.40 4.75
C ASN A 20 8.58 9.59 4.33
N GLN A 21 8.74 8.36 4.85
CA GLN A 21 9.83 7.47 4.40
C GLN A 21 9.69 7.13 2.92
N ILE A 22 8.49 6.76 2.48
CA ILE A 22 8.22 6.44 1.08
C ILE A 22 8.47 7.65 0.17
N GLU A 23 8.04 8.85 0.57
CA GLU A 23 8.24 10.09 -0.20
C GLU A 23 9.73 10.41 -0.39
N LYS A 24 10.56 10.11 0.61
CA LYS A 24 12.03 10.24 0.54
C LYS A 24 12.70 9.09 -0.23
N GLY A 25 11.97 8.05 -0.60
CA GLY A 25 12.52 6.85 -1.22
C GLY A 25 13.28 5.94 -0.23
N GLU A 26 13.06 6.12 1.07
CA GLU A 26 13.63 5.29 2.13
C GLU A 26 12.86 3.97 2.25
N ASP A 27 13.57 2.89 2.58
CA ASP A 27 12.96 1.57 2.74
C ASP A 27 12.16 1.51 4.06
N VAL A 28 11.00 0.86 4.02
CA VAL A 28 10.11 0.68 5.17
C VAL A 28 10.26 -0.74 5.69
N ASN A 29 10.78 -0.91 6.91
CA ASN A 29 10.89 -2.21 7.56
C ASN A 29 10.29 -2.18 8.96
N LEU A 30 9.07 -2.72 9.09
CA LEU A 30 8.30 -2.70 10.32
C LEU A 30 7.98 -4.12 10.78
N THR A 31 8.05 -4.35 12.08
CA THR A 31 7.64 -5.62 12.69
C THR A 31 6.98 -5.35 14.03
N ASN A 32 5.89 -6.05 14.33
CA ASN A 32 5.17 -5.91 15.60
C ASN A 32 4.66 -4.49 15.86
N CYS A 33 3.99 -3.90 14.85
CA CYS A 33 3.52 -2.51 14.92
C CYS A 33 1.99 -2.38 14.78
N ARG A 34 1.42 -1.37 15.43
CA ARG A 34 0.04 -0.91 15.22
C ARG A 34 0.10 0.40 14.47
N ILE A 35 -0.38 0.40 13.25
CA ILE A 35 -0.27 1.53 12.32
C ILE A 35 -1.58 2.30 12.38
N ILE A 36 -1.47 3.56 12.80
CA ILE A 36 -2.58 4.44 13.12
C ILE A 36 -2.67 5.52 12.04
N GLY A 37 -3.89 5.80 11.58
CA GLY A 37 -4.16 6.74 10.50
C GLY A 37 -4.17 6.08 9.12
N GLU A 38 -4.72 6.78 8.13
CA GLU A 38 -4.81 6.28 6.76
C GLU A 38 -3.43 6.25 6.10
N LEU A 39 -3.07 5.11 5.52
CA LEU A 39 -1.88 5.01 4.68
C LEU A 39 -2.32 5.18 3.22
N ASN A 40 -2.33 6.42 2.75
CA ASN A 40 -2.81 6.74 1.42
C ASN A 40 -1.70 7.42 0.61
N LEU A 41 -1.16 6.70 -0.39
CA LEU A 41 -0.13 7.28 -1.26
C LEU A 41 -0.63 8.44 -2.13
N ASN A 42 -1.95 8.73 -2.13
CA ASN A 42 -2.54 9.92 -2.75
C ASN A 42 -2.26 11.22 -2.01
N GLU A 43 -1.77 11.14 -0.78
CA GLU A 43 -1.47 12.32 0.04
C GLU A 43 -0.04 12.85 -0.14
N ILE A 44 0.86 12.06 -0.75
CA ILE A 44 2.27 12.43 -0.95
C ILE A 44 2.63 12.65 -2.42
N LYS A 45 3.69 13.45 -2.67
CA LYS A 45 4.15 13.78 -4.02
C LYS A 45 5.23 12.80 -4.46
N LEU A 46 4.86 11.91 -5.38
CA LEU A 46 5.77 10.92 -5.95
C LEU A 46 5.99 11.17 -7.45
N GLU A 47 7.16 10.73 -7.92
CA GLU A 47 7.40 10.59 -9.36
C GLU A 47 6.31 9.70 -9.96
N ASN A 48 5.84 10.07 -11.15
CA ASN A 48 4.82 9.32 -11.84
C ASN A 48 5.12 9.26 -13.34
N ILE A 49 4.64 8.19 -13.96
CA ILE A 49 4.73 7.98 -15.41
C ILE A 49 3.34 7.72 -15.97
N PRO A 50 3.10 7.98 -17.26
CA PRO A 50 1.85 7.60 -17.90
C PRO A 50 1.57 6.11 -17.69
N ASN A 51 0.33 5.79 -17.31
CA ASN A 51 -0.10 4.43 -17.11
C ASN A 51 -0.09 3.70 -18.48
N PRO A 52 0.76 2.68 -18.69
CA PRO A 52 0.87 2.02 -20.00
C PRO A 52 -0.44 1.34 -20.41
N LYS A 53 -1.24 0.89 -19.43
CA LYS A 53 -2.55 0.26 -19.68
C LYS A 53 -3.64 1.26 -20.04
N TYR A 54 -3.39 2.56 -19.89
CA TYR A 54 -4.35 3.62 -20.21
C TYR A 54 -4.70 3.65 -21.69
N ASN A 55 -3.70 3.62 -22.57
CA ASN A 55 -3.91 3.67 -24.01
C ASN A 55 -4.54 2.38 -24.56
N GLU A 56 -4.20 1.22 -23.99
CA GLU A 56 -4.81 -0.06 -24.34
C GLU A 56 -6.29 -0.11 -23.95
N SER A 57 -6.58 0.40 -22.75
CA SER A 57 -7.92 0.54 -22.19
C SER A 57 -8.81 1.49 -22.99
N LEU A 58 -8.27 2.61 -23.47
CA LEU A 58 -8.97 3.52 -24.38
C LEU A 58 -9.29 2.85 -25.72
N LYS A 59 -8.34 2.10 -26.28
CA LYS A 59 -8.50 1.42 -27.58
C LYS A 59 -9.48 0.26 -27.55
N SER A 60 -9.58 -0.46 -26.42
CA SER A 60 -10.52 -1.58 -26.27
C SER A 60 -11.97 -1.13 -26.06
N GLY A 61 -12.22 0.18 -25.91
CA GLY A 61 -13.56 0.72 -25.66
C GLY A 61 -14.09 0.39 -24.27
N TYR A 62 -13.26 -0.13 -23.35
CA TYR A 62 -13.69 -0.56 -22.01
C TYR A 62 -14.06 0.63 -21.09
N TYR A 63 -13.71 1.85 -21.50
CA TYR A 63 -13.85 3.08 -20.73
C TYR A 63 -14.76 4.05 -21.47
N TYR A 64 -16.03 4.14 -21.06
CA TYR A 64 -17.07 4.95 -21.74
C TYR A 64 -17.33 6.33 -21.09
N SER A 65 -16.55 6.77 -20.08
CA SER A 65 -16.73 8.11 -19.51
C SER A 65 -15.46 8.72 -18.92
N GLU A 66 -15.31 10.05 -19.07
CA GLU A 66 -14.21 10.85 -18.49
C GLU A 66 -14.01 10.57 -16.99
N GLY A 67 -15.10 10.39 -16.22
CA GLY A 67 -15.02 10.13 -14.78
C GLY A 67 -14.43 8.75 -14.39
N TYR A 68 -14.51 7.76 -15.28
CA TYR A 68 -13.87 6.45 -15.03
C TYR A 68 -12.36 6.50 -15.32
N LEU A 69 -11.92 7.38 -16.23
CA LEU A 69 -10.50 7.57 -16.58
C LEU A 69 -9.74 8.33 -15.48
N GLU A 70 -10.37 9.33 -14.84
CA GLU A 70 -9.80 10.03 -13.70
C GLU A 70 -9.58 9.10 -12.49
N SER A 71 -10.50 8.16 -12.24
CA SER A 71 -10.41 7.19 -11.13
C SER A 71 -9.44 6.03 -11.39
N HIS A 72 -9.01 5.80 -12.64
CA HIS A 72 -8.13 4.68 -13.02
C HIS A 72 -6.69 5.10 -13.32
N GLY A 73 -6.35 6.34 -12.99
CA GLY A 73 -4.98 6.84 -12.98
C GLY A 73 -4.39 6.95 -14.37
N VAL A 74 -4.51 8.13 -14.99
CA VAL A 74 -3.75 8.49 -16.20
C VAL A 74 -2.25 8.27 -15.98
N ASN A 75 -1.80 8.48 -14.74
CA ASN A 75 -0.42 8.24 -14.31
C ASN A 75 -0.37 7.21 -13.20
N ILE A 76 0.72 6.43 -13.17
CA ILE A 76 1.07 5.51 -12.09
C ILE A 76 2.22 6.10 -11.26
N LYS A 77 2.12 5.97 -9.93
CA LYS A 77 3.15 6.45 -9.00
C LYS A 77 4.28 5.45 -8.88
N ILE A 78 5.53 5.92 -8.97
CA ILE A 78 6.71 5.08 -8.83
C ILE A 78 7.11 5.01 -7.36
N ILE A 79 7.11 3.81 -6.81
CA ILE A 79 7.53 3.52 -5.44
C ILE A 79 8.90 2.87 -5.47
N LYS A 80 9.91 3.64 -5.04
CA LYS A 80 11.33 3.22 -5.04
C LYS A 80 11.76 2.55 -3.74
N SER A 81 10.92 2.59 -2.71
CA SER A 81 11.16 1.97 -1.41
C SER A 81 10.92 0.46 -1.47
N ASN A 82 11.77 -0.31 -0.81
CA ASN A 82 11.44 -1.67 -0.40
C ASN A 82 10.48 -1.58 0.80
N ILE A 83 9.34 -2.25 0.74
CA ILE A 83 8.35 -2.22 1.82
C ILE A 83 8.20 -3.61 2.40
N VAL A 84 8.51 -3.73 3.69
CA VAL A 84 8.47 -4.99 4.42
C VAL A 84 7.81 -4.76 5.78
N ILE A 85 6.60 -5.27 5.94
CA ILE A 85 5.81 -5.12 7.16
C ILE A 85 5.38 -6.50 7.65
N ARG A 86 5.69 -6.82 8.91
CA ARG A 86 5.44 -8.14 9.51
C ARG A 86 4.72 -8.07 10.83
N ASN A 87 3.78 -8.99 11.08
CA ASN A 87 3.09 -9.11 12.36
C ASN A 87 2.55 -7.75 12.83
N SER A 88 1.80 -7.06 11.98
CA SER A 88 1.37 -5.68 12.26
C SER A 88 -0.10 -5.50 11.91
N ILE A 89 -0.72 -4.49 12.50
CA ILE A 89 -2.12 -4.14 12.28
C ILE A 89 -2.19 -2.75 11.63
N PHE A 90 -2.99 -2.61 10.58
CA PHE A 90 -3.45 -1.33 10.07
C PHE A 90 -4.86 -1.07 10.60
N GLU A 91 -5.03 -0.01 11.38
CA GLU A 91 -6.33 0.34 11.99
C GLU A 91 -7.28 1.02 11.00
N ASN A 92 -6.74 1.63 9.94
CA ASN A 92 -7.47 2.42 8.97
C ASN A 92 -7.21 1.94 7.54
N ASN A 93 -7.79 2.65 6.57
CA ASN A 93 -7.62 2.35 5.16
C ASN A 93 -6.15 2.41 4.74
N LEU A 94 -5.76 1.47 3.89
CA LEU A 94 -4.50 1.53 3.15
C LEU A 94 -4.79 1.56 1.65
N ASP A 95 -4.19 2.51 0.95
CA ASP A 95 -4.38 2.72 -0.48
C ASP A 95 -3.03 2.81 -1.21
N PHE A 96 -2.73 1.72 -1.92
CA PHE A 96 -1.61 1.55 -2.82
C PHE A 96 -2.04 1.49 -4.29
N SER A 97 -3.25 1.97 -4.62
CA SER A 97 -3.78 1.91 -5.98
C SER A 97 -2.98 2.76 -6.97
N ASN A 98 -2.99 2.33 -8.24
CA ASN A 98 -2.28 3.01 -9.33
C ASN A 98 -0.78 3.24 -9.04
N CYS A 99 -0.13 2.28 -8.40
CA CYS A 99 1.30 2.34 -8.05
C CYS A 99 2.13 1.30 -8.82
N LEU A 100 3.40 1.63 -9.05
CA LEU A 100 4.44 0.73 -9.54
C LEU A 100 5.53 0.62 -8.46
N PHE A 101 5.60 -0.53 -7.80
CA PHE A 101 6.70 -0.85 -6.90
C PHE A 101 7.89 -1.35 -7.72
N THR A 102 9.00 -0.61 -7.70
CA THR A 102 10.22 -0.99 -8.46
C THR A 102 11.13 -1.94 -7.69
N LYS A 103 10.85 -2.14 -6.39
CA LYS A 103 11.55 -3.06 -5.50
C LYS A 103 10.56 -4.04 -4.89
N SER A 104 11.10 -5.01 -4.15
CA SER A 104 10.32 -5.99 -3.39
C SER A 104 9.27 -5.34 -2.47
N PHE A 105 8.14 -6.02 -2.31
CA PHE A 105 7.04 -5.66 -1.42
C PHE A 105 6.64 -6.89 -0.60
N SER A 106 6.49 -6.77 0.72
CA SER A 106 6.13 -7.88 1.58
C SER A 106 5.27 -7.46 2.76
N PHE A 107 4.05 -7.99 2.79
CA PHE A 107 3.17 -8.01 3.96
C PHE A 107 3.05 -9.46 4.45
N ALA A 108 3.58 -9.72 5.65
CA ALA A 108 3.52 -11.05 6.27
C ALA A 108 2.85 -10.99 7.64
N LYS A 109 1.77 -11.75 7.85
CA LYS A 109 0.96 -11.70 9.09
C LYS A 109 0.47 -10.28 9.38
N VAL A 110 0.05 -9.57 8.34
CA VAL A 110 -0.51 -8.22 8.44
C VAL A 110 -2.02 -8.34 8.57
N ASN A 111 -2.58 -7.61 9.53
CA ASN A 111 -4.01 -7.47 9.70
C ASN A 111 -4.44 -6.09 9.20
N CYS A 112 -5.45 -6.04 8.34
CA CYS A 112 -6.11 -4.82 7.91
C CYS A 112 -7.51 -4.78 8.52
N SER A 113 -7.69 -3.90 9.49
CA SER A 113 -8.98 -3.69 10.17
C SER A 113 -9.98 -2.89 9.32
N SER A 114 -9.58 -2.49 8.11
CA SER A 114 -10.39 -1.74 7.15
C SER A 114 -9.95 -2.08 5.71
N THR A 115 -10.38 -1.27 4.75
CA THR A 115 -10.14 -1.47 3.31
C THR A 115 -8.65 -1.45 2.96
N ALA A 116 -8.24 -2.41 2.14
CA ALA A 116 -6.94 -2.49 1.52
C ALA A 116 -7.04 -2.45 0.00
N ASN A 117 -6.57 -1.35 -0.59
CA ASN A 117 -6.70 -1.10 -2.02
C ASN A 117 -5.36 -1.24 -2.75
N PHE A 118 -5.27 -2.26 -3.61
CA PHE A 118 -4.14 -2.50 -4.52
C PHE A 118 -4.59 -2.49 -6.00
N ARG A 119 -5.70 -1.81 -6.33
CA ARG A 119 -6.22 -1.77 -7.69
C ARG A 119 -5.21 -1.12 -8.63
N ASN A 120 -5.00 -1.73 -9.81
CA ASN A 120 -4.05 -1.27 -10.83
C ASN A 120 -2.60 -1.15 -10.37
N THR A 121 -2.25 -1.76 -9.24
CA THR A 121 -0.88 -1.77 -8.72
C THR A 121 -0.06 -2.84 -9.45
N THR A 122 1.18 -2.50 -9.77
CA THR A 122 2.16 -3.43 -10.37
C THR A 122 3.35 -3.58 -9.44
N PHE A 123 3.79 -4.82 -9.22
CA PHE A 123 5.01 -5.14 -8.50
C PHE A 123 6.06 -5.57 -9.51
N GLY A 124 7.12 -4.75 -9.65
CA GLY A 124 8.18 -4.95 -10.64
C GLY A 124 9.24 -5.98 -10.23
N ASP A 125 9.16 -6.46 -8.99
CA ASP A 125 9.99 -7.50 -8.40
C ASP A 125 9.09 -8.45 -7.57
N SER A 126 9.59 -9.12 -6.54
CA SER A 126 8.81 -9.99 -5.67
C SER A 126 7.74 -9.24 -4.86
N ALA A 127 6.52 -9.76 -4.86
CA ALA A 127 5.43 -9.35 -3.98
C ALA A 127 4.97 -10.53 -3.12
N VAL A 128 5.01 -10.37 -1.79
CA VAL A 128 4.62 -11.42 -0.84
C VAL A 128 3.48 -10.93 0.03
N PHE A 129 2.36 -11.65 -0.03
CA PHE A 129 1.20 -11.49 0.85
C PHE A 129 0.97 -12.80 1.60
N PHE A 130 1.65 -12.98 2.73
CA PHE A 130 1.60 -14.25 3.47
C PHE A 130 0.82 -14.08 4.78
N GLY A 131 -0.26 -14.85 4.95
CA GLY A 131 -1.06 -14.80 6.17
C GLY A 131 -1.63 -13.40 6.45
N MET A 132 -2.02 -12.69 5.39
CA MET A 132 -2.69 -11.40 5.52
C MET A 132 -4.19 -11.62 5.81
N TYR A 133 -4.77 -10.83 6.71
CA TYR A 133 -6.17 -10.94 7.11
C TYR A 133 -6.89 -9.60 6.94
N PHE A 134 -8.17 -9.68 6.56
CA PHE A 134 -9.10 -8.55 6.45
C PHE A 134 -10.27 -8.83 7.39
N TRP A 135 -10.65 -7.84 8.22
CA TRP A 135 -11.78 -7.95 9.15
C TRP A 135 -12.88 -6.96 8.80
#